data_AF-A0A1Q3TQ77-F1
#
_entry.id   AF-A0A1Q3TQ77-F1
#
_cell.length_a   1.000
_cell.length_b   1.000
_cell.length_c   1.000
_cell.angle_alpha   90.00
_cell.angle_beta   90.00
_cell.angle_gamma   90.00
#
_symmetry.space_group_name_H-M   'P 1'
#
loop_
_entity.id
_entity.type
_entity.pdbx_description
1 polymer ?
#
loop_
_entity_poly.entity_id
_entity_poly.type
_entity_poly.pdbx_seq_one_letter_code
_entity_poly.pdbx_strand_id
1 'polypeptide(L)'
;MPQTLSEARYRLVMALKEQKKLVAEIKELRLYIGLFQEKPDLDSRNKEIYARFKKGEAVTDLATQYGLSRGTIQCICDRAAFQEKKNRDISH
;
A
#
# COMPACT_ATOMS: atom_id res chain seq x y z
N MET A 1 -0.87 50.15 -2.32
CA MET A 1 0.05 50.07 -3.47
C MET A 1 -0.21 48.75 -4.18
N PRO A 2 -0.66 48.72 -5.45
CA PRO A 2 -0.78 47.46 -6.18
C PRO A 2 0.60 46.82 -6.31
N GLN A 3 0.69 45.51 -6.06
CA GLN A 3 1.94 44.78 -6.22
C GLN A 3 2.44 44.91 -7.66
N THR A 4 3.72 45.22 -7.82
CA THR A 4 4.32 45.22 -9.16
C THR A 4 4.43 43.78 -9.65
N LEU A 5 4.33 43.57 -10.97
CA LEU A 5 4.52 42.25 -11.58
C LEU A 5 5.89 41.63 -11.21
N SER A 6 6.92 42.46 -11.04
CA SER A 6 8.25 42.05 -10.59
C SER A 6 8.23 41.46 -9.18
N GLU A 7 7.55 42.14 -8.24
CA GLU A 7 7.41 41.66 -6.86
C GLU A 7 6.63 40.35 -6.78
N ALA A 8 5.55 40.23 -7.56
CA ALA A 8 4.78 38.99 -7.66
C ALA A 8 5.62 37.82 -8.19
N ARG A 9 6.42 38.03 -9.24
CA ARG A 9 7.34 37.02 -9.79
C ARG A 9 8.40 36.60 -8.78
N TYR A 10 8.99 37.56 -8.07
CA TYR A 10 9.97 37.27 -7.03
C TYR A 10 9.39 36.40 -5.92
N ARG A 11 8.20 36.75 -5.40
CA ARG A 11 7.49 35.98 -4.38
C ARG A 11 7.18 34.56 -4.85
N LEU A 12 6.74 34.39 -6.10
CA LEU A 12 6.49 33.07 -6.69
C LEU A 12 7.76 32.21 -6.69
N VAL A 13 8.89 32.75 -7.13
CA VAL A 13 10.17 32.01 -7.14
C VAL A 13 10.58 31.58 -5.74
N MET A 14 10.41 32.45 -4.75
CA MET A 14 10.73 32.12 -3.36
C MET A 14 9.78 31.04 -2.80
N ALA A 15 8.49 31.13 -3.09
CA ALA A 15 7.50 30.13 -2.70
C ALA A 15 7.79 28.76 -3.32
N LEU A 16 8.16 28.71 -4.61
CA LEU A 16 8.54 27.47 -5.28
C LEU A 16 9.81 26.84 -4.70
N LYS A 17 10.80 27.67 -4.32
CA LYS A 17 12.00 27.18 -3.62
C LYS A 17 11.65 26.57 -2.27
N GLU A 18 10.76 27.20 -1.52
CA GLU A 18 10.33 26.69 -0.22
C GLU A 18 9.50 25.41 -0.35
N GLN A 19 8.58 25.36 -1.31
CA GLN A 19 7.82 24.15 -1.64
C GLN A 19 8.76 22.97 -1.93
N LYS A 20 9.84 23.19 -2.70
CA LYS A 20 10.82 22.14 -3.00
C LYS A 20 11.51 21.60 -1.74
N LYS A 21 11.84 22.46 -0.78
CA LYS A 21 12.42 22.02 0.50
C LYS A 21 11.42 21.21 1.32
N LEU A 22 10.18 21.70 1.45
CA LEU A 22 9.13 21.01 2.18
C LEU A 22 8.84 19.62 1.58
N VAL A 23 8.85 19.49 0.26
CA VAL A 23 8.69 18.18 -0.41
C VAL A 23 9.83 17.23 -0.06
N ALA A 24 11.07 17.72 0.02
CA ALA A 24 12.20 16.91 0.44
C ALA A 24 12.08 16.47 1.91
N GLU A 25 11.70 17.38 2.81
CA GLU A 25 11.47 17.07 4.22
C GLU A 25 10.35 16.05 4.42
N ILE A 26 9.22 16.22 3.73
CA ILE A 26 8.11 15.25 3.74
C ILE A 26 8.59 13.86 3.31
N LYS A 27 9.48 13.79 2.31
CA LYS A 27 10.05 12.52 1.86
C LYS A 27 10.88 11.87 2.96
N GLU A 28 11.77 12.63 3.62
CA GLU A 28 12.59 12.12 4.72
C GLU A 28 11.73 11.65 5.91
N LEU A 29 10.70 12.43 6.28
CA LEU A 29 9.77 12.05 7.34
C LEU A 29 9.00 10.77 7.01
N ARG A 30 8.57 10.59 5.75
CA ARG A 30 7.92 9.35 5.31
C ARG A 30 8.85 8.15 5.40
N LEU A 31 10.11 8.32 5.02
CA LEU A 31 11.13 7.27 5.14
C LEU A 31 11.34 6.91 6.61
N TYR A 32 11.54 7.92 7.47
CA TYR A 32 11.70 7.72 8.90
C TYR A 32 10.51 6.97 9.51
N ILE A 33 9.28 7.43 9.27
CA ILE A 33 8.06 6.75 9.72
C ILE A 33 8.03 5.30 9.20
N GLY A 34 8.37 5.08 7.94
CA GLY A 34 8.43 3.75 7.33
C GLY A 34 9.46 2.80 7.95
N LEU A 35 10.48 3.30 8.66
CA LEU A 35 11.42 2.47 9.43
C LEU A 35 10.79 1.89 10.70
N PHE A 36 9.79 2.58 11.27
CA PHE A 36 9.13 2.18 12.51
C PHE A 36 7.71 1.65 12.31
N GLN A 37 7.11 1.88 11.12
CA GLN A 37 5.89 1.18 10.76
C GLN A 37 6.20 -0.30 10.57
N GLU A 38 5.57 -1.14 11.39
CA GLU A 38 5.52 -2.57 11.11
C GLU A 38 4.94 -2.73 9.70
N LYS A 39 5.72 -3.35 8.81
CA LYS A 39 5.15 -3.78 7.54
C LYS A 39 3.97 -4.69 7.89
N PRO A 40 2.75 -4.42 7.38
CA PRO A 40 1.64 -5.32 7.61
C PRO A 40 2.11 -6.71 7.18
N ASP A 41 1.96 -7.69 8.06
CA ASP A 41 2.33 -9.07 7.76
C ASP A 41 1.35 -9.61 6.71
N LEU A 42 1.66 -9.30 5.46
CA LEU A 42 0.87 -9.67 4.30
C LEU A 42 0.78 -11.19 4.20
N ASP A 43 1.81 -11.92 4.65
CA ASP A 43 1.81 -13.37 4.61
C ASP A 43 0.83 -13.95 5.62
N SER A 44 0.82 -13.45 6.87
CA SER A 44 -0.17 -13.85 7.86
C SER A 44 -1.60 -13.50 7.42
N ARG A 45 -1.83 -12.28 6.93
CA ARG A 45 -3.13 -11.87 6.41
C ARG A 45 -3.58 -12.76 5.24
N ASN A 46 -2.69 -13.04 4.29
CA ASN A 46 -3.04 -13.84 3.11
C ASN A 46 -3.30 -15.31 3.49
N LYS A 47 -2.58 -15.87 4.46
CA LYS A 47 -2.85 -17.20 5.03
C LYS A 47 -4.23 -17.25 5.68
N GLU A 48 -4.59 -16.21 6.44
CA GLU A 48 -5.90 -16.10 7.07
C GLU A 48 -7.03 -16.01 6.02
N ILE A 49 -6.88 -15.14 5.02
CA ILE A 49 -7.83 -15.01 3.89
C ILE A 49 -8.04 -16.37 3.21
N TYR A 50 -6.96 -17.09 2.91
CA TYR A 50 -7.05 -18.41 2.27
C TYR A 50 -7.73 -19.45 3.18
N ALA A 51 -7.42 -19.45 4.48
CA ALA A 51 -8.05 -20.36 5.43
C ALA A 51 -9.57 -20.13 5.53
N ARG A 52 -10.01 -18.87 5.52
CA ARG A 52 -11.44 -18.50 5.51
C ARG A 52 -12.13 -18.84 4.19
N PHE A 53 -11.45 -18.60 3.07
CA PHE A 53 -11.91 -19.06 1.76
C PHE A 53 -12.10 -20.59 1.72
N LYS A 54 -11.16 -21.37 2.27
CA LYS A 54 -11.32 -22.85 2.36
C LYS A 54 -12.49 -23.29 3.25
N LYS A 55 -12.92 -22.46 4.21
CA LYS A 55 -14.13 -22.69 5.02
C LYS A 55 -15.43 -22.35 4.27
N GLY A 56 -15.34 -21.85 3.04
CA GLY A 56 -16.48 -21.56 2.17
C GLY A 56 -16.92 -20.09 2.17
N GLU A 57 -16.16 -19.18 2.79
CA GLU A 57 -16.47 -17.75 2.71
C GLU A 57 -16.31 -17.23 1.28
N ALA A 58 -17.29 -16.45 0.83
CA ALA A 58 -17.28 -15.92 -0.53
C ALA A 58 -16.20 -14.86 -0.71
N VAL A 59 -15.58 -14.85 -1.89
CA VAL A 59 -14.56 -13.86 -2.29
C VAL A 59 -15.06 -12.43 -2.18
N THR A 60 -16.36 -12.20 -2.42
CA THR A 60 -17.01 -10.90 -2.25
C THR A 60 -17.03 -10.44 -0.81
N ASP A 61 -17.28 -11.34 0.13
CA ASP A 61 -17.40 -11.02 1.55
C ASP A 61 -16.02 -10.77 2.14
N LEU A 62 -15.03 -11.60 1.76
CA LEU A 62 -13.63 -11.40 2.10
C LEU A 62 -13.09 -10.07 1.53
N ALA A 63 -13.46 -9.71 0.29
CA ALA A 63 -13.06 -8.43 -0.31
C ALA A 63 -13.54 -7.24 0.55
N THR A 64 -14.81 -7.26 0.96
CA THR A 64 -15.41 -6.23 1.83
C THR A 64 -14.73 -6.19 3.20
N GLN A 65 -14.56 -7.34 3.86
CA GLN A 65 -14.02 -7.40 5.22
C GLN A 65 -12.56 -6.95 5.33
N TYR A 66 -11.74 -7.30 4.34
CA TYR A 66 -10.32 -6.93 4.33
C TYR A 66 -10.05 -5.61 3.59
N GLY A 67 -11.08 -4.94 3.06
CA GLY A 67 -10.93 -3.69 2.31
C GLY A 67 -10.09 -3.86 1.04
N LEU A 68 -10.14 -5.02 0.40
CA LEU A 68 -9.37 -5.37 -0.78
C LEU A 68 -10.29 -5.54 -2.00
N SER A 69 -9.73 -5.39 -3.19
CA SER A 69 -10.50 -5.69 -4.41
C SER A 69 -10.79 -7.19 -4.50
N ARG A 70 -11.92 -7.55 -5.13
CA ARG A 70 -12.25 -8.96 -5.43
C ARG A 70 -11.13 -9.66 -6.19
N GLY A 71 -10.53 -8.99 -7.18
CA GLY A 71 -9.41 -9.53 -7.94
C GLY A 71 -8.17 -9.80 -7.08
N THR A 72 -7.90 -8.93 -6.10
CA THR A 72 -6.81 -9.13 -5.13
C THR A 72 -7.05 -10.36 -4.26
N ILE A 73 -8.26 -10.53 -3.71
CA ILE A 73 -8.61 -11.73 -2.92
C ILE A 73 -8.49 -12.99 -3.79
N GLN A 74 -9.01 -12.98 -5.01
CA GLN A 74 -8.92 -14.11 -5.93
C GLN A 74 -7.45 -14.50 -6.18
N CYS A 75 -6.59 -13.53 -6.50
CA CYS A 75 -5.15 -13.77 -6.68
C CYS A 75 -4.47 -14.34 -5.43
N ILE A 76 -4.85 -13.89 -4.23
CA ILE A 76 -4.33 -14.42 -2.96
C ILE A 76 -4.70 -15.90 -2.83
N CYS A 77 -5.98 -16.23 -3.03
CA CYS A 77 -6.49 -17.59 -2.93
C CYS A 77 -5.84 -18.52 -3.97
N ASP A 78 -5.75 -18.09 -5.24
CA ASP A 78 -5.16 -18.90 -6.32
C ASP A 78 -3.69 -19.21 -6.07
N ARG A 79 -2.92 -18.21 -5.62
CA ARG A 79 -1.50 -18.39 -5.27
C ARG A 79 -1.34 -19.32 -4.08
N ALA A 80 -2.14 -19.17 -3.04
CA ALA A 80 -2.08 -20.02 -1.86
C ALA A 80 -2.45 -21.48 -2.19
N ALA A 81 -3.47 -21.70 -3.03
CA ALA A 81 -3.86 -23.01 -3.51
C ALA A 81 -2.75 -23.67 -4.34
N PHE A 82 -2.08 -22.91 -5.22
CA PHE A 82 -0.94 -23.41 -5.98
C PHE A 82 0.22 -23.85 -5.08
N GLN A 83 0.59 -23.04 -4.08
CA GLN A 83 1.66 -23.38 -3.14
C GLN A 83 1.30 -24.60 -2.28
N GLU A 84 0.05 -24.71 -1.82
CA GLU A 84 -0.43 -25.88 -1.07
C GLU A 84 -0.35 -27.16 -1.90
N LYS A 85 -0.64 -27.09 -3.20
CA LYS A 85 -0.49 -28.22 -4.12
C LYS A 85 0.98 -28.58 -4.32
N LYS A 86 1.82 -27.59 -4.65
CA LYS A 86 3.26 -27.78 -4.84
C LYS A 86 3.93 -28.43 -3.62
N ASN A 87 3.58 -27.99 -2.41
CA ASN A 87 4.17 -28.54 -1.19
C ASN A 87 3.74 -30.00 -0.92
N ARG A 88 2.51 -30.38 -1.33
CA ARG A 88 2.07 -31.78 -1.29
C ARG A 88 2.86 -32.65 -2.27
N ASP A 89 3.09 -32.15 -3.48
CA ASP A 89 3.78 -32.89 -4.55
C ASP A 89 5.28 -33.11 -4.25
N ILE A 90 5.91 -32.28 -3.41
CA ILE A 90 7.32 -32.40 -3.00
C ILE A 90 7.50 -33.32 -1.77
N SER A 91 6.43 -33.56 -1.01
CA SER A 91 6.48 -34.33 0.25
C SER A 91 6.19 -35.83 0.05
N HIS A 92 6.05 -36.28 -1.19
CA HIS A 92 5.88 -37.68 -1.60
C HIS A 92 7.09 -38.15 -2.41
#